data_AF-A0AAW0LXG2-F1
#
_entry.id   AF-A0AAW0LXG2-F1
#
_cell.length_a   1.000
_cell.length_b   1.000
_cell.length_c   1.000
_cell.angle_alpha   90.00
_cell.angle_beta   90.00
_cell.angle_gamma   90.00
#
_symmetry.space_group_name_H-M   'P 1'
#
loop_
_entity.id
_entity.type
_entity.pdbx_description
1 polymer ?
#
loop_
_entity_poly.entity_id
_entity_poly.type
_entity_poly.pdbx_seq_one_letter_code
_entity_poly.pdbx_strand_id
1 'polypeptide(L)'
;MESSSSKMNPAPNSIEKEENMSDLETDNKFKQILSTIPKKKGPGKADFYQYEGFWYPFYHVPGILLAQEHFKPQPNQYYLFEIGI
;
A
#
# COMPACT_ATOMS: atom_id res chain seq x y z
N MET A 1 -28.61 8.85 -46.28
CA MET A 1 -27.82 8.88 -45.03
C MET A 1 -28.38 7.79 -44.14
N GLU A 2 -27.83 6.58 -44.25
CA GLU A 2 -28.23 5.44 -43.42
C GLU A 2 -27.11 5.17 -42.42
N SER A 3 -27.44 5.33 -41.14
CA SER A 3 -26.54 5.14 -40.01
C SER A 3 -26.28 3.64 -39.80
N SER A 4 -25.05 3.18 -40.04
CA SER A 4 -24.64 1.82 -39.66
C SER A 4 -24.06 1.83 -38.24
N SER A 5 -24.75 1.10 -37.37
CA SER A 5 -24.46 0.91 -35.96
C SER A 5 -23.27 -0.03 -35.73
N SER A 6 -22.51 0.28 -34.68
CA SER A 6 -21.27 -0.34 -34.22
C SER A 6 -21.41 -1.84 -33.86
N LYS A 7 -20.45 -2.66 -34.28
CA LYS A 7 -20.18 -3.99 -33.72
C LYS A 7 -18.79 -3.99 -33.08
N MET A 8 -18.76 -3.81 -31.77
CA MET A 8 -17.59 -4.00 -30.92
C MET A 8 -17.47 -5.50 -30.60
N ASN A 9 -16.33 -6.12 -30.85
CA ASN A 9 -16.04 -7.49 -30.41
C ASN A 9 -15.82 -7.51 -28.89
N PRO A 10 -16.28 -8.54 -28.15
CA PRO A 10 -15.94 -8.69 -26.74
C PRO A 10 -14.47 -9.16 -26.61
N ALA A 11 -13.69 -8.42 -25.83
CA ALA A 11 -12.32 -8.79 -25.45
C ALA A 11 -12.31 -10.03 -24.54
N PRO A 12 -11.24 -10.86 -24.56
CA PRO A 12 -11.16 -12.04 -23.71
C PRO A 12 -10.81 -11.64 -22.27
N ASN A 13 -11.72 -11.98 -21.35
CA ASN A 13 -11.47 -12.00 -19.91
C ASN A 13 -10.37 -13.03 -19.60
N SER A 14 -9.36 -12.67 -18.80
CA SER A 14 -8.79 -13.49 -17.70
C SER A 14 -7.33 -13.16 -17.34
N ILE A 15 -7.07 -11.96 -16.80
CA ILE A 15 -5.88 -11.75 -15.93
C ILE A 15 -6.26 -10.70 -14.87
N GLU A 16 -7.10 -11.04 -13.90
CA GLU A 16 -7.42 -10.11 -12.77
C GLU A 16 -7.52 -10.83 -11.41
N LYS A 17 -7.18 -12.13 -11.33
CA LYS A 17 -7.48 -12.93 -10.13
C LYS A 17 -6.32 -13.11 -9.15
N GLU A 18 -5.12 -12.65 -9.50
CA GLU A 18 -3.92 -12.86 -8.66
C GLU A 18 -3.59 -11.65 -7.80
N GLU A 19 -4.00 -10.44 -8.20
CA GLU A 19 -3.70 -9.18 -7.51
C GLU A 19 -4.51 -8.97 -6.23
N ASN A 20 -5.72 -9.56 -6.14
CA ASN A 20 -6.67 -9.30 -5.06
C ASN A 20 -6.40 -10.13 -3.78
N MET A 21 -5.78 -11.30 -3.93
CA MET A 21 -5.57 -12.24 -2.81
C MET A 21 -4.36 -11.85 -1.95
N SER A 22 -3.31 -11.33 -2.57
CA SER A 22 -2.13 -10.80 -1.88
C SER A 22 -2.47 -9.54 -1.07
N ASP A 23 -3.26 -8.62 -1.63
CA ASP A 23 -3.65 -7.40 -0.94
C ASP A 23 -4.43 -7.69 0.36
N LEU A 24 -5.35 -8.66 0.32
CA LEU A 24 -6.17 -9.01 1.49
C LEU A 24 -5.37 -9.72 2.60
N GLU A 25 -4.39 -10.53 2.23
CA GLU A 25 -3.50 -11.20 3.17
C GLU A 25 -2.53 -10.21 3.83
N THR A 26 -2.05 -9.25 3.05
CA THR A 26 -1.17 -8.18 3.52
C THR A 26 -1.92 -7.21 4.44
N ASP A 27 -3.16 -6.85 4.09
CA ASP A 27 -4.07 -6.07 4.94
C ASP A 27 -4.33 -6.72 6.31
N ASN A 28 -4.47 -8.04 6.34
CA ASN A 28 -4.68 -8.77 7.59
C ASN A 28 -3.43 -8.77 8.47
N LYS A 29 -2.24 -9.00 7.89
CA LYS A 29 -0.97 -8.85 8.61
C LYS A 29 -0.79 -7.44 9.16
N PHE A 30 -1.10 -6.41 8.38
CA PHE A 30 -1.01 -5.02 8.83
C PHE A 30 -1.94 -4.74 9.99
N LYS A 31 -3.21 -5.16 9.92
CA LYS A 31 -4.15 -5.01 11.04
C LYS A 31 -3.61 -5.69 12.30
N GLN A 32 -3.00 -6.87 12.17
CA GLN A 32 -2.41 -7.58 13.29
C GLN A 32 -1.23 -6.81 13.90
N ILE A 33 -0.29 -6.31 13.08
CA ILE A 33 0.85 -5.49 13.54
C ILE A 33 0.36 -4.18 14.18
N LEU A 34 -0.56 -3.48 13.54
CA LEU A 34 -1.13 -2.23 14.04
C LEU A 34 -1.91 -2.42 15.35
N SER A 35 -2.43 -3.62 15.61
CA SER A 35 -3.11 -3.96 16.86
C SER A 35 -2.16 -4.23 18.04
N THR A 36 -0.91 -4.65 17.76
CA THR A 36 0.06 -5.00 18.81
C THR A 36 0.92 -3.81 19.23
N ILE A 37 1.06 -2.80 18.36
CA ILE A 37 1.89 -1.63 18.62
C ILE A 37 1.15 -0.52 19.39
N PRO A 38 1.86 0.30 20.18
CA PRO A 38 1.29 1.44 20.86
C PRO A 38 0.66 2.43 19.88
N LYS A 39 -0.54 2.90 20.22
CA LYS A 39 -1.25 3.96 19.50
C LYS A 39 -1.35 5.22 20.35
N LYS A 40 -1.16 6.38 19.71
CA LYS A 40 -1.31 7.70 20.32
C LYS A 40 -2.25 8.53 19.45
N LYS A 41 -3.26 9.13 20.08
CA LYS A 41 -4.11 10.12 19.40
C LYS A 41 -3.27 11.35 19.08
N GLY A 42 -3.18 11.68 17.80
CA GLY A 42 -2.61 12.94 17.34
C GLY A 42 -3.63 14.07 17.31
N PRO A 43 -3.21 15.28 16.90
CA PRO A 43 -4.15 16.35 16.61
C PRO A 43 -5.10 15.95 15.47
N GLY A 44 -6.41 16.11 15.69
CA GLY A 44 -7.44 15.85 14.68
C GLY A 44 -7.77 14.36 14.48
N LYS A 45 -7.74 13.90 13.22
CA LYS A 45 -8.06 12.51 12.81
C LYS A 45 -6.82 11.62 12.60
N ALA A 46 -5.62 12.16 12.84
CA ALA A 46 -4.38 11.42 12.64
C ALA A 46 -4.01 10.66 13.91
N ASP A 47 -4.34 9.36 13.96
CA ASP A 47 -3.76 8.47 14.95
C ASP A 47 -2.33 8.11 14.56
N PHE A 48 -1.43 8.19 15.54
CA PHE A 48 -0.03 7.83 15.39
C PHE A 48 0.22 6.45 15.99
N TYR A 49 1.03 5.67 15.30
CA TYR A 49 1.40 4.31 15.65
C TYR A 49 2.91 4.25 15.85
N GLN A 50 3.35 3.63 16.94
CA GLN A 50 4.77 3.50 17.23
C GLN A 50 5.34 2.26 16.53
N TYR A 51 6.14 2.47 15.50
CA TYR A 51 6.83 1.41 14.76
C TYR A 51 8.35 1.64 14.83
N GLU A 52 9.11 0.63 15.26
CA GLU A 52 10.58 0.70 15.45
C GLU A 52 11.08 1.92 16.26
N GLY A 53 10.27 2.43 17.19
CA GLY A 53 10.62 3.59 18.03
C GLY A 53 10.22 4.96 17.46
N PHE A 54 9.72 5.01 16.23
CA PHE A 54 9.21 6.23 15.60
C PHE A 54 7.67 6.24 15.57
N TRP A 55 7.08 7.44 15.60
CA TRP A 55 5.63 7.62 15.52
C TRP A 55 5.22 7.94 14.09
N TYR A 56 4.44 7.06 13.48
CA TYR A 56 3.97 7.20 12.10
C TYR A 56 2.46 7.41 12.05
N PRO A 57 1.95 8.26 11.14
CA PRO A 57 0.52 8.25 10.81
C PRO A 57 0.09 6.86 10.35
N PHE A 58 -1.16 6.47 10.65
CA PHE A 58 -1.75 5.18 10.25
C PHE A 58 -1.43 4.78 8.80
N TYR A 59 -1.52 5.73 7.86
CA TYR A 59 -1.33 5.48 6.43
C TYR A 59 0.12 5.14 6.04
N HIS A 60 1.11 5.53 6.84
CA HIS A 60 2.52 5.36 6.48
C HIS A 60 3.04 3.97 6.90
N VAL A 61 2.51 3.38 7.97
CA VAL A 61 3.00 2.10 8.51
C VAL A 61 2.86 0.95 7.50
N PRO A 62 1.71 0.75 6.82
CA PRO A 62 1.60 -0.28 5.78
C PRO A 62 2.61 -0.07 4.63
N GLY A 63 2.79 1.17 4.19
CA GLY A 63 3.76 1.50 3.13
C GLY A 63 5.21 1.19 3.52
N ILE A 64 5.58 1.45 4.77
CA ILE A 64 6.91 1.11 5.29
C ILE A 64 7.10 -0.41 5.32
N LEU A 65 6.12 -1.16 5.80
CA LEU A 65 6.19 -2.62 5.86
C LEU A 65 6.28 -3.25 4.46
N LEU A 66 5.48 -2.76 3.51
CA LEU A 66 5.56 -3.18 2.10
C LEU A 66 6.93 -2.87 1.49
N ALA A 67 7.46 -1.68 1.75
CA ALA A 67 8.79 -1.31 1.30
C ALA A 67 9.83 -2.26 1.94
N GLN A 68 9.77 -2.53 3.24
CA GLN A 68 10.70 -3.46 3.89
C GLN A 68 10.64 -4.89 3.30
N GLU A 69 9.46 -5.38 2.91
CA GLU A 69 9.29 -6.73 2.37
C GLU A 69 9.70 -6.85 0.89
N HIS A 70 9.39 -5.85 0.06
CA HIS A 70 9.55 -5.93 -1.39
C HIS A 70 10.72 -5.11 -1.94
N PHE A 71 11.25 -4.16 -1.18
CA PHE A 71 12.34 -3.30 -1.65
C PHE A 71 13.66 -4.07 -1.65
N LYS A 72 14.19 -4.29 -2.85
CA LYS A 72 15.51 -4.91 -3.07
C LYS A 72 16.47 -3.82 -3.55
N PRO A 73 17.26 -3.22 -2.65
CA PRO A 73 18.17 -2.15 -3.05
C PRO A 73 19.23 -2.70 -4.01
N GLN A 74 19.50 -1.96 -5.09
CA GLN A 74 20.57 -2.31 -6.00
C GLN A 74 21.89 -1.69 -5.52
N PRO A 75 23.03 -2.42 -5.60
CA PRO A 75 24.30 -1.98 -5.05
C PRO A 75 24.86 -0.69 -5.69
N ASN A 76 24.38 -0.32 -6.88
CA ASN A 76 24.85 0.85 -7.63
C ASN A 76 23.85 2.01 -7.60
N GLN A 77 22.87 1.97 -6.71
CA GLN A 77 21.78 2.95 -6.67
C GLN A 77 21.87 3.82 -5.42
N TYR A 78 21.69 5.13 -5.61
CA TYR A 78 21.69 6.10 -4.54
C TYR A 78 20.26 6.46 -4.18
N TYR A 79 19.96 6.41 -2.88
CA TYR A 79 18.64 6.77 -2.34
C TYR A 79 18.76 8.08 -1.58
N LEU A 80 17.89 9.03 -1.92
CA LEU A 80 17.75 10.28 -1.18
C LEU A 80 16.76 10.06 -0.05
N PHE A 81 17.16 10.42 1.16
CA PHE A 81 16.28 10.42 2.33
C PHE A 81 16.01 11.86 2.73
N GLU A 82 14.75 12.25 2.79
CA GLU A 82 14.31 13.52 3.33
C GLU A 82 13.48 13.27 4.58
N ILE A 83 13.87 13.89 5.69
CA ILE A 83 13.11 13.86 6.94
C ILE A 83 12.33 15.18 6.97
N GLY A 84 11.03 15.11 6.73
CA GLY A 84 10.14 16.24 6.94
C GLY A 84 10.06 16.55 8.43
N ILE A 85 10.63 17.68 8.85
CA ILE A 85 10.47 18.27 10.19
C ILE A 85 9.39 19.34 10.12
#